data_AF-A0A5C6E165-F1
#
_entry.id   AF-A0A5C6E165-F1
#
_cell.length_a   1.000
_cell.length_b   1.000
_cell.length_c   1.000
_cell.angle_alpha   90.00
_cell.angle_beta   90.00
_cell.angle_gamma   90.00
#
_symmetry.space_group_name_H-M   'P 1'
#
loop_
_entity.id
_entity.type
_entity.pdbx_description
1 polymer ?
#
loop_
_entity_poly.entity_id
_entity_poly.type
_entity_poly.pdbx_seq_one_letter_code
_entity_poly.pdbx_strand_id
1 'polypeptide(L)'
;MLAEKFKSHDHPQAVLAAAAKYTDEISVQDGQEFGPFSGQGKQESSFDQSYFDEIHRSTGEPIMIVDHAISWPVSEYPKTLCYQCQTQTAAARMYDQYLTVGT
;
A
#
# COMPACT_ATOMS: atom_id res chain seq x y z
N MET A 1 -20.76 -4.81 2.25
CA MET A 1 -19.73 -5.50 1.44
C MET A 1 -18.59 -4.51 1.31
N LEU A 2 -17.34 -4.94 1.53
CA LEU A 2 -16.20 -4.07 1.23
C LEU A 2 -16.09 -3.93 -0.29
N ALA A 3 -15.64 -2.76 -0.74
CA ALA A 3 -15.35 -2.48 -2.14
C ALA A 3 -14.26 -3.42 -2.70
N GLU A 4 -14.10 -3.42 -4.02
CA GLU A 4 -12.96 -4.08 -4.67
C GLU A 4 -11.63 -3.51 -4.13
N LYS A 5 -10.60 -4.35 -4.04
CA LYS A 5 -9.29 -3.97 -3.48
C LYS A 5 -8.33 -3.63 -4.60
N PHE A 6 -8.34 -2.37 -5.03
CA PHE A 6 -7.51 -1.92 -6.13
C PHE A 6 -6.04 -1.91 -5.73
N LYS A 7 -5.18 -2.55 -6.52
CA LYS A 7 -3.73 -2.52 -6.29
C LYS A 7 -3.16 -1.15 -6.68
N SER A 8 -2.32 -0.56 -5.83
CA SER A 8 -1.71 0.75 -6.12
C SER A 8 -1.07 0.81 -7.51
N HIS A 9 -1.37 1.88 -8.26
CA HIS A 9 -0.91 2.15 -9.63
C HIS A 9 -1.28 1.10 -10.71
N ASP A 10 -2.09 0.10 -10.38
CA ASP A 10 -2.50 -0.99 -11.29
C ASP A 10 -4.02 -0.96 -11.54
N HIS A 11 -4.52 0.23 -11.85
CA HIS A 11 -5.90 0.45 -12.24
C HIS A 11 -6.02 1.69 -13.15
N PRO A 12 -6.91 1.68 -14.15
CA PRO A 12 -7.28 2.88 -14.87
C PRO A 12 -8.18 3.78 -14.02
N GLN A 13 -8.01 5.10 -14.10
CA GLN A 13 -8.85 6.08 -13.39
C GLN A 13 -10.36 5.91 -13.67
N ALA A 14 -10.73 5.51 -14.89
CA ALA A 14 -12.13 5.25 -15.25
C ALA A 14 -12.76 4.11 -14.43
N VAL A 15 -11.97 3.13 -13.98
CA VAL A 15 -12.43 2.03 -13.14
C VAL A 15 -12.74 2.53 -11.74
N LEU A 16 -11.86 3.36 -11.15
CA LEU A 16 -12.12 3.98 -9.85
C LEU A 16 -13.36 4.88 -9.88
N ALA A 17 -13.51 5.70 -10.91
CA ALA A 17 -14.70 6.55 -11.08
C ALA A 17 -16.00 5.75 -11.29
N ALA A 18 -15.91 4.54 -11.86
CA ALA A 18 -17.05 3.64 -11.96
C ALA A 18 -17.38 3.00 -10.60
N ALA A 19 -16.36 2.56 -9.85
CA ALA A 19 -16.51 1.96 -8.53
C ALA A 19 -17.15 2.93 -7.52
N ALA A 20 -16.70 4.19 -7.50
CA ALA A 20 -17.19 5.26 -6.63
C ALA A 20 -18.73 5.46 -6.71
N LYS A 21 -19.38 5.07 -7.81
CA LYS A 21 -20.85 5.17 -7.94
C LYS A 21 -21.62 4.17 -7.07
N TYR A 22 -20.93 3.16 -6.54
CA TYR A 22 -21.53 2.00 -5.87
C TYR A 22 -20.90 1.71 -4.50
N THR A 23 -19.91 2.51 -4.08
CA THR A 23 -19.12 2.28 -2.87
C THR A 23 -18.95 3.59 -2.13
N ASP A 24 -19.05 3.54 -0.80
CA ASP A 24 -18.83 4.71 0.07
C ASP A 24 -17.33 4.95 0.39
N GLU A 25 -16.44 4.14 -0.19
CA GLU A 25 -14.99 4.21 -0.02
C GLU A 25 -14.26 3.55 -1.21
N ILE A 26 -13.02 3.97 -1.46
CA ILE A 26 -12.09 3.28 -2.35
C ILE A 26 -11.09 2.49 -1.51
N SER A 27 -11.14 1.16 -1.62
CA SER A 27 -10.20 0.26 -0.98
C SER A 27 -8.95 0.06 -1.85
N VAL A 28 -7.77 0.37 -1.32
CA VAL A 28 -6.49 0.26 -2.02
C VAL A 28 -5.53 -0.69 -1.31
N GLN A 29 -4.99 -1.66 -2.04
CA GLN A 29 -3.88 -2.48 -1.60
C GLN A 29 -2.57 -1.74 -1.94
N ASP A 30 -2.01 -1.10 -0.92
CA ASP A 30 -0.78 -0.33 -1.01
C ASP A 30 0.41 -1.24 -0.67
N GLY A 31 0.74 -2.08 -1.64
CA GLY A 31 1.74 -3.12 -1.49
C GLY A 31 2.74 -3.12 -2.64
N GLN A 32 4.01 -3.32 -2.29
CA GLN A 32 5.08 -3.63 -3.23
C GLN A 32 4.72 -4.85 -4.09
N GLU A 33 5.30 -4.93 -5.30
CA GLU A 33 5.13 -6.06 -6.19
C GLU A 33 5.42 -7.39 -5.46
N PHE A 34 4.45 -8.32 -5.45
CA PHE A 34 4.70 -9.70 -5.07
C PHE A 34 5.53 -10.38 -6.16
N GLY A 35 6.74 -10.84 -5.84
CA GLY A 35 7.56 -11.58 -6.81
C GLY A 35 8.97 -11.88 -6.32
N PRO A 36 9.71 -12.78 -7.00
CA PRO A 36 11.07 -13.17 -6.62
C PRO A 36 12.10 -12.02 -6.64
N PHE A 37 11.68 -10.83 -7.10
CA PHE A 37 12.46 -9.60 -7.16
C PHE A 37 11.99 -8.53 -6.15
N SER A 38 11.00 -8.81 -5.30
CA SER A 38 10.43 -7.86 -4.33
C SER A 38 11.40 -7.42 -3.22
N GLY A 39 12.61 -7.97 -3.20
CA GLY A 39 13.72 -7.57 -2.33
C GLY A 39 14.87 -6.85 -3.03
N GLN A 40 14.78 -6.53 -4.32
CA GLN A 40 15.84 -5.87 -5.08
C GLN A 40 15.36 -4.58 -5.76
N GLY A 41 15.35 -3.50 -4.98
CA GLY A 41 15.65 -2.18 -5.53
C GLY A 41 14.49 -1.28 -5.96
N LYS A 42 13.28 -1.42 -5.42
CA LYS A 42 12.27 -0.37 -5.60
C LYS A 42 11.51 -0.01 -4.33
N GLN A 43 11.66 1.29 -4.03
CA GLN A 43 10.99 2.18 -3.10
C GLN A 43 10.78 1.70 -1.66
N GLU A 44 11.24 2.54 -0.73
CA GLU A 44 10.85 2.49 0.68
C GLU A 44 9.32 2.41 0.77
N SER A 45 8.79 1.69 1.76
CA SER A 45 7.36 1.65 2.07
C SER A 45 6.96 3.03 2.62
N SER A 46 6.95 4.03 1.75
CA SER A 46 6.59 5.41 2.05
C SER A 46 5.17 5.64 1.56
N PHE A 47 4.35 6.28 2.40
CA PHE A 47 3.01 6.68 2.02
C PHE A 47 3.08 7.70 0.86
N ASP A 48 2.56 7.31 -0.32
CA ASP A 48 2.48 8.21 -1.48
C ASP A 48 1.25 9.10 -1.37
N GLN A 49 1.40 10.20 -0.62
CA GLN A 49 0.33 11.17 -0.44
C GLN A 49 -0.22 11.70 -1.77
N SER A 50 0.63 11.90 -2.77
CA SER A 50 0.20 12.49 -4.04
C SER A 50 -0.73 11.57 -4.83
N TYR A 51 -0.48 10.27 -4.78
CA TYR A 51 -1.32 9.24 -5.38
C TYR A 51 -2.69 9.18 -4.70
N PHE A 52 -2.72 9.15 -3.36
CA PHE A 52 -3.98 9.11 -2.62
C PHE A 52 -4.78 10.41 -2.76
N ASP A 53 -4.13 11.56 -2.77
CA ASP A 53 -4.75 12.86 -3.03
C ASP A 53 -5.39 12.90 -4.43
N GLU A 54 -4.75 12.30 -5.44
CA GLU A 54 -5.32 12.20 -6.78
C GLU A 54 -6.55 11.31 -6.83
N ILE A 55 -6.52 10.14 -6.18
CA ILE A 55 -7.70 9.27 -6.08
C ILE A 55 -8.85 10.03 -5.43
N HIS A 56 -8.62 10.61 -4.26
CA HIS A 56 -9.66 11.31 -3.51
C HIS A 56 -10.24 12.48 -4.32
N ARG A 57 -9.38 13.26 -4.99
CA ARG A 57 -9.82 14.34 -5.88
C ARG A 57 -10.64 13.86 -7.07
N SER A 58 -10.35 12.68 -7.60
CA SER A 58 -11.03 12.13 -8.79
C SER A 58 -12.36 11.45 -8.48
N THR A 59 -12.47 10.77 -7.32
CA THR A 59 -13.65 10.01 -6.93
C THR A 59 -14.56 10.79 -5.98
N GLY A 60 -14.00 11.68 -5.15
CA GLY A 60 -14.67 12.33 -4.04
C GLY A 60 -14.84 11.44 -2.81
N GLU A 61 -14.46 10.17 -2.90
CA GLU A 61 -14.70 9.17 -1.86
C GLU A 61 -13.53 9.06 -0.88
N PRO A 62 -13.79 8.73 0.41
CA PRO A 62 -12.75 8.32 1.35
C PRO A 62 -11.92 7.14 0.82
N ILE A 63 -10.68 7.02 1.28
CA ILE A 63 -9.76 5.95 0.87
C ILE A 63 -9.41 5.09 2.09
N MET A 64 -9.47 3.77 1.91
CA MET A 64 -9.02 2.79 2.90
C MET A 64 -7.83 2.01 2.35
N ILE A 65 -6.70 2.03 3.04
CA ILE A 65 -5.59 1.12 2.76
C ILE A 65 -5.92 -0.24 3.38
N VAL A 66 -6.14 -1.26 2.54
CA VAL A 66 -6.64 -2.57 2.98
C VAL A 66 -5.55 -3.62 3.16
N ASP A 67 -4.37 -3.39 2.61
CA ASP A 67 -3.21 -4.25 2.79
C ASP A 67 -1.93 -3.43 2.57
N HIS A 68 -1.01 -3.56 3.53
CA HIS A 68 0.32 -2.96 3.55
C HIS A 68 1.17 -3.79 4.52
N ALA A 69 2.38 -4.17 4.10
CA ALA A 69 3.25 -5.02 4.89
C ALA A 69 4.71 -4.56 4.81
N ILE A 70 5.30 -4.35 5.99
CA ILE A 70 6.75 -4.16 6.17
C ILE A 70 7.23 -5.33 7.00
N SER A 71 8.25 -6.03 6.51
CA SER A 71 8.67 -7.30 7.08
C SER A 71 10.17 -7.36 7.26
N TRP A 72 10.64 -8.32 8.05
CA TRP A 72 12.05 -8.65 8.19
C TRP A 72 12.19 -10.18 8.30
N PRO A 73 13.28 -10.77 7.81
CA PRO A 73 13.50 -12.20 7.94
C PRO A 73 13.92 -12.57 9.38
N VAL A 74 13.55 -13.78 9.80
CA VAL A 74 14.04 -14.43 11.03
C VAL A 74 14.64 -15.80 10.69
N SER A 75 15.36 -16.44 11.62
CA SER A 75 16.00 -17.74 11.37
C SER A 75 15.03 -18.81 10.87
N GLU A 76 13.83 -18.83 11.41
CA GLU A 76 12.76 -19.77 11.08
C GLU A 76 12.09 -19.44 9.73
N TYR A 77 12.11 -18.16 9.33
CA TYR A 77 11.47 -17.64 8.12
C TYR A 77 12.42 -16.66 7.40
N PRO A 78 13.40 -17.18 6.65
CA PRO A 78 14.45 -16.37 6.03
C PRO A 78 13.96 -15.58 4.80
N LYS A 79 12.70 -15.75 4.40
CA LYS A 79 12.09 -15.06 3.27
C LYS A 79 10.73 -14.51 3.69
N THR A 80 10.41 -13.32 3.23
CA THR A 80 9.11 -12.69 3.40
C THR A 80 8.48 -12.41 2.03
N LEU A 81 7.18 -12.13 2.01
CA LEU A 81 6.41 -11.90 0.78
C LEU A 81 6.64 -10.50 0.18
N CYS A 82 7.02 -9.52 1.02
CA CYS A 82 7.09 -8.10 0.69
C CYS A 82 8.49 -7.54 0.98
N TYR A 83 8.64 -6.21 0.97
CA TYR A 83 9.88 -5.52 1.33
C TYR A 83 10.48 -6.03 2.65
N GLN A 84 11.80 -6.26 2.62
CA GLN A 84 12.57 -6.83 3.71
C GLN A 84 13.48 -5.77 4.33
N CYS A 85 13.07 -5.26 5.48
CA CYS A 85 13.98 -4.61 6.40
C CYS A 85 15.01 -5.63 6.93
N GLN A 86 16.21 -5.16 7.22
CA GLN A 86 17.27 -6.01 7.79
C GLN A 86 16.97 -6.46 9.22
N THR A 87 16.18 -5.68 9.96
CA THR A 87 15.89 -5.92 11.39
C THR A 87 14.44 -5.57 11.73
N GLN A 88 13.96 -6.14 12.84
CA GLN A 88 12.69 -5.78 13.45
C GLN A 88 12.58 -4.28 13.73
N THR A 89 13.64 -3.68 14.29
CA THR A 89 13.66 -2.24 14.61
C THR A 89 13.53 -1.37 13.36
N ALA A 90 14.20 -1.76 12.26
CA ALA A 90 14.06 -1.06 10.99
C ALA A 90 12.64 -1.20 10.41
N ALA A 91 12.03 -2.38 10.51
CA ALA A 91 10.64 -2.60 10.11
C ALA A 91 9.66 -1.74 10.91
N ALA A 92 9.79 -1.73 12.25
CA ALA A 92 8.95 -0.92 13.12
C ALA A 92 9.07 0.57 12.81
N ARG A 93 10.30 1.08 12.67
CA ARG A 93 10.54 2.48 12.33
C ARG A 93 9.92 2.87 10.98
N MET A 94 10.04 2.00 9.97
CA MET A 94 9.44 2.27 8.66
C MET A 94 7.92 2.25 8.71
N TYR A 95 7.33 1.37 9.54
CA TYR A 95 5.89 1.34 9.76
C TYR A 95 5.41 2.62 10.46
N ASP A 96 6.14 3.10 11.46
CA ASP A 96 5.86 4.40 12.10
C ASP A 96 5.93 5.54 11.09
N GLN A 97 6.97 5.56 10.23
CA GLN A 97 7.11 6.56 9.18
C GLN A 97 5.93 6.53 8.21
N TYR A 98 5.47 5.35 7.80
CA TYR A 98 4.31 5.20 6.92
C TYR A 98 3.02 5.76 7.56
N LEU A 99 2.77 5.47 8.84
CA LEU A 99 1.56 5.93 9.53
C LEU A 99 1.55 7.43 9.88
N THR A 100 2.72 8.05 10.00
CA THR A 100 2.86 9.42 10.52
C THR A 100 2.96 10.49 9.45
N VAL A 101 2.89 10.14 8.15
CA VAL A 101 2.87 11.13 7.07
C VAL A 101 1.58 11.97 7.19
N GLY A 102 1.72 13.23 7.58
CA GLY A 102 0.62 14.21 7.59
C GLY A 102 0.05 14.62 8.95
N THR A 103 0.64 14.24 10.09
CA THR A 103 0.34 14.83 11.42
C THR A 103 1.22 16.03 11.74
#